data_AF-A0A6V7K9R6-F1
#
_entry.id   AF-A0A6V7K9R6-F1
#
_cell.length_a   1.000
_cell.length_b   1.000
_cell.length_c   1.000
_cell.angle_alpha   90.00
_cell.angle_beta   90.00
_cell.angle_gamma   90.00
#
_symmetry.space_group_name_H-M   'P 1'
#
loop_
_entity.id
_entity.type
_entity.pdbx_description
1 polymer ?
#
loop_
_entity_poly.entity_id
_entity_poly.type
_entity_poly.pdbx_seq_one_letter_code
_entity_poly.pdbx_strand_id
1 'polypeptide(L)' 'DVDSLANALPNVFEKRKINYLKFNHIDYLWGRDAKELVYDDIVRVLKHF' A
#
# COMPACT_ATOMS: atom_id res chain seq x y z
N ASP A 1 11.56 4.58 10.13
CA ASP A 1 11.50 3.27 9.48
C ASP A 1 10.05 2.82 9.35
N VAL A 2 9.63 2.30 8.19
CA VAL A 2 8.21 1.97 7.93
C VAL A 2 7.74 0.79 8.81
N ASP A 3 8.64 -0.14 9.12
CA ASP A 3 8.35 -1.28 10.00
C ASP A 3 8.13 -0.85 11.45
N SER A 4 8.97 0.04 11.95
CA SER A 4 8.81 0.58 13.31
C SER A 4 7.48 1.31 13.50
N LEU A 5 7.03 2.08 12.51
CA LEU A 5 5.74 2.79 12.58
C LEU A 5 4.55 1.82 12.52
N ALA A 6 4.59 0.84 11.62
CA ALA A 6 3.53 -0.15 11.52
C ALA A 6 3.38 -0.95 12.83
N ASN A 7 4.50 -1.33 13.47
CA ASN A 7 4.48 -2.07 14.74
C ASN A 7 4.01 -1.21 15.93
N ALA A 8 4.12 0.12 15.85
CA ALA A 8 3.69 1.03 16.91
C ALA A 8 2.17 1.32 16.88
N LEU A 9 1.49 1.03 15.77
CA LEU A 9 0.06 1.31 15.61
C LEU A 9 -0.77 0.11 16.12
N PRO A 10 -1.72 0.31 17.04
CA PRO A 10 -2.45 -0.80 17.68
C PRO A 10 -3.46 -1.50 16.77
N ASN A 11 -3.87 -0.86 15.68
CA ASN A 11 -4.95 -1.33 14.78
C ASN A 11 -4.51 -1.34 13.31
N VAL A 12 -3.34 -1.92 13.01
CA VAL A 12 -2.95 -2.14 11.61
C VAL A 12 -3.76 -3.29 11.04
N PHE A 13 -4.68 -2.96 10.12
CA PHE A 13 -5.51 -3.96 9.45
C PHE A 13 -4.72 -4.79 8.43
N GLU A 14 -3.90 -4.14 7.60
CA GLU A 14 -3.07 -4.79 6.60
C GLU A 14 -1.78 -4.01 6.38
N LYS A 15 -0.68 -4.75 6.18
CA LYS A 15 0.59 -4.21 5.70
C LYS A 15 1.04 -5.03 4.50
N ARG A 16 1.27 -4.37 3.36
CA ARG A 16 1.72 -5.01 2.13
C ARG A 16 2.95 -4.33 1.57
N LYS A 17 3.94 -5.13 1.18
CA LYS A 17 5.10 -4.66 0.42
C LYS A 17 4.81 -4.81 -1.07
N ILE A 18 4.98 -3.73 -1.82
CA ILE A 18 4.85 -3.77 -3.28
C ILE A 18 6.10 -4.47 -3.83
N ASN A 19 5.92 -5.60 -4.52
CA ASN A 19 7.01 -6.40 -5.10
C ASN A 19 7.54 -5.81 -6.41
N TYR A 20 7.62 -4.49 -6.50
CA TYR A 20 8.19 -3.78 -7.65
C TYR A 20 9.34 -2.90 -7.15
N LEU A 21 10.57 -3.33 -7.43
CA LEU A 21 11.79 -2.70 -6.91
C LEU A 21 12.00 -1.25 -7.37
N LYS A 22 11.35 -0.85 -8.47
CA LYS A 22 11.40 0.52 -8.98
C LYS A 22 10.25 1.38 -8.49
N PHE A 23 9.34 0.84 -7.68
CA PHE A 23 8.24 1.58 -7.12
C PHE A 23 8.76 2.61 -6.12
N ASN A 24 8.58 3.88 -6.44
CA ASN A 24 9.00 5.00 -5.60
C ASN A 24 7.79 5.73 -5.02
N HIS A 25 8.05 6.76 -4.22
CA HIS A 25 7.00 7.52 -3.55
C HIS A 25 6.04 8.22 -4.53
N ILE A 26 6.55 8.71 -5.67
CA ILE A 26 5.72 9.38 -6.69
C ILE A 26 4.85 8.39 -7.46
N ASP A 27 5.32 7.14 -7.63
CA ASP A 27 4.53 6.11 -8.30
C ASP A 27 3.25 5.78 -7.52
N TYR A 28 3.21 6.04 -6.21
CA TYR A 28 2.00 5.91 -5.41
C TYR A 28 0.89 6.91 -5.78
N LEU A 29 1.25 8.05 -6.38
CA LEU A 29 0.31 9.08 -6.82
C LEU A 29 0.06 9.04 -8.33
N TRP A 30 1.15 8.93 -9.12
CA TRP A 30 1.12 9.12 -10.58
C TRP A 30 1.74 7.95 -11.36
N GLY A 31 2.04 6.84 -10.70
CA GLY A 31 2.52 5.65 -11.37
C GLY A 31 1.46 5.14 -12.35
N ARG A 32 1.86 4.86 -13.59
CA ARG A 32 0.95 4.29 -14.60
C ARG A 32 0.29 3.01 -14.09
N ASP A 33 1.07 2.19 -13.41
CA ASP A 33 0.66 0.88 -12.90
C ASP A 33 0.13 0.97 -11.45
N ALA A 34 0.00 2.17 -10.87
CA ALA A 34 -0.43 2.37 -9.49
C ALA A 34 -1.85 1.82 -9.23
N LYS A 35 -2.70 1.85 -10.26
CA LYS A 35 -4.05 1.27 -10.17
C LYS A 35 -3.99 -0.22 -9.85
N GLU A 36 -3.21 -0.97 -10.62
CA GLU A 36 -3.11 -2.43 -10.49
C GLU A 36 -2.24 -2.84 -9.29
N LEU A 37 -1.20 -2.06 -8.99
CA LEU A 37 -0.25 -2.37 -7.90
C LEU A 37 -0.72 -1.94 -6.51
N VAL A 38 -1.65 -0.98 -6.41
CA VAL A 38 -2.04 -0.36 -5.14
C VAL A 38 -3.56 -0.16 -5.03
N TYR A 39 -4.17 0.57 -5.97
CA TYR A 39 -5.54 1.06 -5.76
C TYR A 39 -6.60 -0.03 -5.80
N ASP A 40 -6.45 -1.02 -6.68
CA ASP A 40 -7.39 -2.13 -6.79
C ASP A 40 -7.46 -2.93 -5.46
N ASP A 41 -6.34 -3.05 -4.76
CA ASP A 41 -6.28 -3.67 -3.42
C ASP A 41 -6.98 -2.82 -2.36
N ILE A 42 -6.73 -1.51 -2.35
CA ILE A 42 -7.40 -0.59 -1.41
C ILE A 42 -8.91 -0.64 -1.58
N VAL A 43 -9.40 -0.57 -2.82
CA VAL A 43 -10.83 -0.64 -3.13
C VAL A 43 -11.42 -1.98 -2.70
N ARG A 44 -10.69 -3.08 -2.90
CA ARG A 44 -11.14 -4.40 -2.42
C ARG A 44 -11.29 -4.40 -0.90
N VAL A 45 -10.32 -3.89 -0.15
CA VAL A 45 -10.38 -3.80 1.30
C VAL A 45 -11.57 -2.95 1.75
N LEU A 46 -11.76 -1.77 1.16
CA LEU A 46 -12.89 -0.88 1.45
C LEU A 46 -14.26 -1.52 1.18
N LYS A 47 -14.37 -2.42 0.19
CA LYS A 47 -15.62 -3.16 -0.11
C LYS A 47 -15.91 -4.30 0.86
N HIS A 48 -14.90 -4.80 1.57
CA HIS A 48 -15.04 -5.88 2.56
C HIS A 48 -15.29 -5.35 3.98
N PHE A 49 -15.20 -4.03 4.17
CA PHE A 49 -15.73 -3.31 5.32
C PHE A 49 -17.21 -2.96 5.10
#